data_AF-A0A0K1Q9T0-F1
#
_entry.id   AF-A0A0K1Q9T0-F1
#
_cell.length_a   1.000
_cell.length_b   1.000
_cell.length_c   1.000
_cell.angle_alpha   90.00
_cell.angle_beta   90.00
_cell.angle_gamma   90.00
#
_symmetry.space_group_name_H-M   'P 1'
#
loop_
_entity.id
_entity.type
_entity.pdbx_description
1 polymer ?
#
loop_
_entity_poly.entity_id
_entity_poly.type
_entity_poly.pdbx_seq_one_letter_code
_entity_poly.pdbx_strand_id
1 'polypeptide(L)'
;MASYFRSLFSLGSGLVLVSIVGTGCASILGFDETTVRTEPLPGADGGGLADVDGGSTEGGSTEPGAPTLSVSPVSVVVRRAGATSTVTVTVDRNDVTGPLNVSVNGLPQGVTASGSAIPEGASQASIVLTATKSAALGGATATFALDGTSSSENVHLLVADASGAFDTTFGDHGFVKDDARGTRSIFYGLAVAADGKVVAGGIANTDPLSPGGWLVRRFSASGALETAFAPTLPTDGEVRAVAIDAAGRIVVVGASSAQAGAPAQMTVVRLTSAGVVDTSFGGGPVRLFAVADAPAGSEGFGVAFQPDGAVLVAGVRHDVGSDSGVVARLTDAGKLDTTFNSGKPLVVTGHSFVGVAPGTNGSIVAGGTSGSGGSFSVVSRTAAGASDTTFGQNGELAFGIGFHGLGFARAADGTFALVGDSSASPTLYTAGVATSGGVQAWVRGVANGTGASAFHGVTVQDDGKIVAVGHTAVMNGEARVTRLLSNGSVDETFATAGTAFIEPPGSANGIDVSLYATTVQVDGRILAAGARANAGAAIYRIWP
;
A
#
# COMPACT_ATOMS: atom_id res chain seq x y z
N MET A 1 -26.90 -46.99 20.26
CA MET A 1 -28.37 -46.84 20.21
C MET A 1 -28.64 -45.78 19.15
N ALA A 2 -28.91 -46.15 17.89
CA ALA A 2 -30.24 -46.51 17.36
C ALA A 2 -31.23 -45.33 17.49
N SER A 3 -31.99 -44.87 16.49
CA SER A 3 -32.20 -45.11 15.05
C SER A 3 -33.25 -44.08 14.58
N TYR A 4 -33.45 -43.98 13.25
CA TYR A 4 -34.64 -43.52 12.47
C TYR A 4 -34.34 -42.38 11.49
N PHE A 5 -34.06 -42.62 10.19
CA PHE A 5 -34.83 -43.09 9.00
C PHE A 5 -35.70 -42.04 8.26
N ARG A 6 -35.18 -41.65 7.07
CA ARG A 6 -35.77 -41.39 5.73
C ARG A 6 -37.20 -40.81 5.58
N SER A 7 -37.31 -39.83 4.67
CA SER A 7 -38.02 -40.01 3.38
C SER A 7 -37.59 -38.98 2.31
N LEU A 8 -37.67 -39.41 1.06
CA LEU A 8 -37.36 -38.73 -0.22
C LEU A 8 -38.67 -38.49 -0.98
N PHE A 9 -38.82 -37.35 -1.68
CA PHE A 9 -39.52 -37.13 -2.97
C PHE A 9 -39.09 -35.71 -3.44
N SER A 10 -38.33 -35.52 -4.53
CA SER A 10 -38.62 -35.59 -5.98
C SER A 10 -38.98 -34.24 -6.61
N LEU A 11 -38.00 -33.68 -7.34
CA LEU A 11 -38.01 -32.89 -8.58
C LEU A 11 -39.03 -31.74 -8.79
N GLY A 12 -38.48 -30.55 -9.01
CA GLY A 12 -39.13 -29.42 -9.68
C GLY A 12 -38.10 -28.36 -10.07
N SER A 13 -37.67 -28.40 -11.33
CA SER A 13 -36.73 -27.51 -11.99
C SER A 13 -37.19 -26.04 -11.94
N GLY A 14 -36.28 -25.11 -11.65
CA GLY A 14 -36.54 -23.68 -11.67
C GLY A 14 -35.27 -22.88 -11.40
N LEU A 15 -34.39 -22.83 -12.40
CA LEU A 15 -33.23 -21.94 -12.42
C LEU A 15 -33.73 -20.50 -12.55
N VAL A 16 -33.77 -19.75 -11.45
CA VAL A 16 -33.96 -18.30 -11.48
C VAL A 16 -32.59 -17.65 -11.25
N LEU A 17 -31.96 -17.22 -12.35
CA LEU A 17 -30.90 -16.23 -12.29
C LEU A 17 -31.55 -14.89 -11.90
N VAL A 18 -31.40 -14.49 -10.64
CA VAL A 18 -31.58 -13.08 -10.27
C VAL A 18 -30.22 -12.42 -10.42
N SER A 19 -30.07 -11.66 -11.49
CA SER A 19 -28.95 -10.74 -11.68
C SER A 19 -29.16 -9.57 -10.72
N ILE A 20 -28.44 -9.54 -9.60
CA ILE A 20 -28.27 -8.32 -8.81
C ILE A 20 -27.06 -7.61 -9.42
N VAL A 21 -27.35 -6.65 -10.28
CA VAL A 21 -26.39 -5.66 -10.76
C VAL A 21 -25.97 -4.83 -9.56
N GLY A 22 -24.76 -5.09 -9.05
CA GLY A 22 -24.11 -4.24 -8.06
C GLY A 22 -23.63 -2.96 -8.74
N THR A 23 -24.41 -1.89 -8.65
CA THR A 23 -23.95 -0.53 -8.89
C THR A 23 -22.95 -0.12 -7.82
N GLY A 24 -21.72 0.22 -8.23
CA GLY A 24 -20.71 0.73 -7.30
C GLY A 24 -19.38 1.05 -7.95
N CYS A 25 -19.36 1.82 -9.05
CA CYS A 25 -18.18 2.54 -9.54
C CYS A 25 -18.65 3.66 -10.48
N ALA A 26 -18.86 4.87 -9.94
CA ALA A 26 -18.90 6.11 -10.72
C ALA A 26 -18.83 7.32 -9.77
N SER A 27 -17.64 7.91 -9.63
CA SER A 27 -17.45 9.34 -9.33
C SER A 27 -15.96 9.71 -9.40
N ILE A 28 -15.43 9.65 -10.61
CA ILE A 28 -14.34 10.51 -11.09
C ILE A 28 -14.79 10.93 -12.49
N LEU A 29 -14.66 12.22 -12.81
CA LEU A 29 -15.17 12.93 -14.01
C LEU A 29 -16.58 13.49 -13.84
N GLY A 30 -16.64 14.69 -13.26
CA GLY A 30 -17.87 15.48 -13.15
C GLY A 30 -18.43 15.85 -14.53
N PHE A 31 -19.71 15.55 -14.71
CA PHE A 31 -20.61 16.25 -15.62
C PHE A 31 -21.97 16.42 -14.92
N ASP A 32 -22.48 17.64 -15.04
CA ASP A 32 -23.70 18.17 -14.44
C ASP A 32 -24.96 17.68 -15.19
N GLU A 33 -26.08 17.78 -14.49
CA GLU A 33 -27.46 17.39 -14.79
C GLU A 33 -27.93 17.30 -16.25
N THR A 34 -28.86 16.38 -16.53
CA THR A 34 -30.13 16.74 -17.19
C THR A 34 -31.22 15.68 -16.99
N THR A 35 -32.30 16.09 -16.34
CA THR A 35 -33.61 15.43 -16.26
C THR A 35 -34.28 15.32 -17.63
N VAL A 36 -34.90 14.18 -17.95
CA VAL A 36 -35.87 14.07 -19.05
C VAL A 36 -37.26 13.77 -18.48
N ARG A 37 -38.18 14.69 -18.76
CA ARG A 37 -39.61 14.63 -18.46
C ARG A 37 -40.32 13.72 -19.46
N THR A 38 -41.27 12.94 -18.96
CA THR A 38 -42.27 12.19 -19.75
C THR A 38 -43.56 12.99 -19.87
N GLU A 39 -44.01 13.28 -21.09
CA GLU A 39 -45.38 13.73 -21.42
C GLU A 39 -45.79 13.11 -22.77
N PRO A 40 -46.93 12.41 -22.88
CA PRO A 40 -47.44 11.86 -24.14
C PRO A 40 -48.78 12.50 -24.54
N LEU A 41 -48.94 12.98 -25.78
CA LEU A 41 -50.25 13.38 -26.37
C LEU A 41 -50.18 13.35 -27.93
N PRO A 42 -51.30 13.36 -28.69
CA PRO A 42 -52.17 12.21 -28.99
C PRO A 42 -52.41 12.03 -30.51
N GLY A 43 -53.07 10.94 -30.90
CA GLY A 43 -53.36 10.59 -32.29
C GLY A 43 -54.42 11.45 -32.99
N ALA A 44 -54.40 11.40 -34.33
CA ALA A 44 -55.53 11.70 -35.20
C ALA A 44 -55.37 10.97 -36.56
N ASP A 45 -56.19 9.94 -36.73
CA ASP A 45 -57.02 9.54 -37.88
C ASP A 45 -56.62 9.89 -39.34
N GLY A 46 -56.77 8.88 -40.21
CA GLY A 46 -57.21 9.14 -41.60
C GLY A 46 -56.76 8.17 -42.70
N GLY A 47 -57.37 6.97 -42.72
CA GLY A 47 -57.80 6.16 -43.87
C GLY A 47 -57.09 6.19 -45.25
N GLY A 48 -56.97 5.00 -45.85
CA GLY A 48 -57.21 4.81 -47.29
C GLY A 48 -56.12 4.05 -48.06
N LEU A 49 -56.41 2.78 -48.36
CA LEU A 49 -55.60 1.80 -49.08
C LEU A 49 -55.34 2.15 -50.55
N ALA A 50 -54.14 1.88 -51.06
CA ALA A 50 -53.92 1.08 -52.29
C ALA A 50 -52.43 0.73 -52.48
N ASP A 51 -52.17 -0.58 -52.58
CA ASP A 51 -50.95 -1.23 -53.07
C ASP A 51 -50.42 -0.60 -54.35
N VAL A 52 -49.11 -0.32 -54.41
CA VAL A 52 -48.23 -0.80 -55.49
C VAL A 52 -46.84 -1.04 -54.92
N ASP A 53 -46.48 -2.32 -54.92
CA ASP A 53 -45.17 -2.91 -54.68
C ASP A 53 -44.08 -2.24 -55.54
N GLY A 54 -43.01 -1.80 -54.88
CA GLY A 54 -41.93 -1.05 -55.49
C GLY A 54 -40.73 -1.00 -54.56
N GLY A 55 -40.17 -2.18 -54.29
CA GLY A 55 -38.98 -2.35 -53.48
C GLY A 55 -37.83 -1.47 -53.95
N SER A 56 -37.52 -0.45 -53.17
CA SER A 56 -36.16 -0.02 -52.92
C SER A 56 -35.92 -0.21 -51.44
N THR A 57 -35.39 -1.37 -51.06
CA THR A 57 -34.57 -1.45 -49.85
C THR A 57 -33.40 -0.50 -50.11
N GLU A 58 -33.54 0.77 -49.71
CA GLU A 58 -32.37 1.52 -49.27
C GLU A 58 -31.81 0.70 -48.11
N GLY A 59 -30.90 -0.20 -48.45
CA GLY A 59 -29.96 -0.75 -47.50
C GLY A 59 -29.19 0.44 -46.98
N GLY A 60 -29.69 1.04 -45.90
CA GLY A 60 -28.88 1.86 -45.04
C GLY A 60 -27.79 0.96 -44.53
N SER A 61 -26.68 0.89 -45.27
CA SER A 61 -25.41 0.48 -44.71
C SER A 61 -25.15 1.50 -43.63
N THR A 62 -25.45 1.16 -42.39
CA THR A 62 -24.87 1.85 -41.24
C THR A 62 -23.37 1.85 -41.50
N GLU A 63 -22.81 3.03 -41.73
CA GLU A 63 -21.37 3.17 -41.87
C GLU A 63 -20.73 2.47 -40.66
N PRO A 64 -19.77 1.55 -40.86
CA PRO A 64 -19.11 0.89 -39.75
C PRO A 64 -18.64 1.94 -38.74
N GLY A 65 -18.97 1.76 -37.47
CA GLY A 65 -18.48 2.66 -36.44
C GLY A 65 -16.96 2.55 -36.31
N ALA A 66 -16.31 3.57 -35.74
CA ALA A 66 -14.88 3.50 -35.50
C ALA A 66 -14.58 2.40 -34.46
N PRO A 67 -13.70 1.43 -34.74
CA PRO A 67 -13.40 0.36 -33.80
C PRO A 67 -12.65 0.94 -32.60
N THR A 68 -12.91 0.40 -31.42
CA THR A 68 -12.25 0.80 -30.17
C THR A 68 -11.42 -0.34 -29.62
N LEU A 69 -10.44 -0.01 -28.77
CA LEU A 69 -9.57 -0.97 -28.12
C LEU A 69 -9.53 -0.76 -26.61
N SER A 70 -9.34 -1.86 -25.90
CA SER A 70 -8.97 -1.88 -24.49
C SER A 70 -7.82 -2.86 -24.28
N VAL A 71 -7.05 -2.67 -23.21
CA VAL A 71 -5.89 -3.51 -22.89
C VAL A 71 -6.01 -4.10 -21.49
N SER A 72 -5.51 -5.32 -21.32
CA SER A 72 -5.37 -5.93 -20.01
C SER A 72 -4.11 -6.82 -19.94
N PRO A 73 -3.25 -6.66 -18.92
CA PRO A 73 -3.32 -5.64 -17.86
C PRO A 73 -2.87 -4.24 -18.35
N VAL A 74 -3.29 -3.18 -17.63
CA VAL A 74 -2.82 -1.79 -17.86
C VAL A 74 -1.45 -1.49 -17.24
N SER A 75 -0.93 -2.41 -16.43
CA SER A 75 0.42 -2.37 -15.85
C SER A 75 1.09 -3.73 -16.02
N VAL A 76 2.31 -3.76 -16.55
CA VAL A 76 3.03 -5.00 -16.84
C VAL A 76 4.51 -4.89 -16.50
N VAL A 77 5.07 -5.94 -15.88
CA VAL A 77 6.51 -6.08 -15.66
C VAL A 77 7.08 -6.98 -16.74
N VAL A 78 8.09 -6.52 -17.50
CA VAL A 78 8.85 -7.35 -18.43
C VAL A 78 10.25 -7.51 -17.88
N ARG A 79 10.65 -8.76 -17.59
CA ARG A 79 11.97 -9.03 -17.04
C ARG A 79 13.03 -9.17 -18.14
N ARG A 80 14.22 -8.63 -17.89
CA ARG A 80 15.38 -8.81 -18.77
C ARG A 80 15.75 -10.29 -18.90
N ALA A 81 16.67 -10.57 -19.82
CA ALA A 81 17.14 -11.91 -20.16
C ALA A 81 16.15 -12.79 -20.94
N GLY A 82 15.28 -12.17 -21.74
CA GLY A 82 14.41 -12.86 -22.69
C GLY A 82 13.12 -13.39 -22.08
N ALA A 83 12.79 -13.02 -20.84
CA ALA A 83 11.47 -13.25 -20.31
C ALA A 83 10.44 -12.43 -21.10
N THR A 84 9.23 -12.95 -21.17
CA THR A 84 8.13 -12.35 -21.92
C THR A 84 6.96 -12.05 -21.00
N SER A 85 6.21 -11.01 -21.37
CA SER A 85 4.94 -10.67 -20.72
C SER A 85 3.90 -10.38 -21.78
N THR A 86 2.65 -10.74 -21.50
CA THR A 86 1.57 -10.63 -22.47
C THR A 86 0.61 -9.52 -22.07
N VAL A 87 0.24 -8.69 -23.03
CA VAL A 87 -0.89 -7.75 -22.94
C VAL A 87 -1.95 -8.23 -23.91
N THR A 88 -3.14 -8.53 -23.39
CA THR A 88 -4.30 -8.84 -24.23
C THR A 88 -4.94 -7.55 -24.70
N VAL A 89 -5.02 -7.37 -26.01
CA VAL A 89 -5.79 -6.30 -26.63
C VAL A 89 -7.17 -6.85 -26.96
N THR A 90 -8.22 -6.20 -26.49
CA THR A 90 -9.60 -6.50 -26.84
C THR A 90 -10.16 -5.37 -27.69
N VAL A 91 -10.83 -5.70 -28.78
CA VAL A 91 -11.43 -4.72 -29.69
C VAL A 91 -12.94 -4.85 -29.73
N ASP A 92 -13.62 -3.71 -29.71
CA ASP A 92 -14.96 -3.59 -30.25
C ASP A 92 -14.83 -3.19 -31.72
N ARG A 93 -15.27 -4.07 -32.63
CA ARG A 93 -15.05 -3.88 -34.06
C ARG A 93 -16.01 -2.87 -34.67
N ASN A 94 -17.17 -2.59 -34.05
CA ASN A 94 -18.19 -1.69 -34.60
C ASN A 94 -18.46 -1.92 -36.10
N ASP A 95 -18.74 -3.17 -36.48
CA ASP A 95 -19.00 -3.63 -37.85
C ASP A 95 -17.81 -3.53 -38.84
N VAL A 96 -16.59 -3.22 -38.38
CA VAL A 96 -15.39 -3.28 -39.22
C VAL A 96 -14.99 -4.72 -39.53
N THR A 97 -15.05 -5.05 -40.83
CA THR A 97 -14.63 -6.33 -41.42
C THR A 97 -13.15 -6.32 -41.83
N GLY A 98 -12.54 -7.51 -41.98
CA GLY A 98 -11.10 -7.65 -42.28
C GLY A 98 -10.19 -7.50 -41.06
N PRO A 99 -8.89 -7.80 -41.15
CA PRO A 99 -7.96 -7.79 -40.01
C PRO A 99 -7.69 -6.38 -39.48
N LEU A 100 -7.48 -6.26 -38.17
CA LEU A 100 -7.04 -5.02 -37.52
C LEU A 100 -5.59 -5.18 -37.04
N ASN A 101 -4.78 -4.12 -37.16
CA ASN A 101 -3.40 -4.12 -36.66
C ASN A 101 -3.26 -3.20 -35.45
N VAL A 102 -2.40 -3.61 -34.53
CA VAL A 102 -2.06 -2.88 -33.31
C VAL A 102 -0.60 -2.47 -33.39
N SER A 103 -0.34 -1.17 -33.39
CA SER A 103 1.00 -0.64 -33.16
C SER A 103 1.27 -0.45 -31.68
N VAL A 104 2.51 -0.71 -31.27
CA VAL A 104 2.99 -0.47 -29.90
C VAL A 104 4.14 0.52 -29.95
N ASN A 105 3.90 1.71 -29.42
CA ASN A 105 4.85 2.82 -29.40
C ASN A 105 5.35 3.08 -27.98
N GLY A 106 6.48 3.80 -27.84
CA GLY A 106 7.02 4.17 -26.52
C GLY A 106 7.76 3.04 -25.78
N LEU A 107 8.10 1.94 -26.46
CA LEU A 107 8.87 0.86 -25.86
C LEU A 107 10.30 1.31 -25.52
N PRO A 108 10.82 0.96 -24.33
CA PRO A 108 12.20 1.21 -23.96
C PRO A 108 13.20 0.54 -24.91
N GLN A 109 14.42 1.09 -24.96
CA GLN A 109 15.51 0.47 -25.72
C GLN A 109 15.70 -0.99 -25.31
N GLY A 110 15.71 -1.89 -26.30
CA GLY A 110 15.90 -3.32 -26.07
C GLY A 110 14.63 -4.08 -25.66
N VAL A 111 13.44 -3.46 -25.73
CA VAL A 111 12.13 -4.12 -25.61
C VAL A 111 11.46 -4.19 -26.98
N THR A 112 10.86 -5.33 -27.31
CA THR A 112 10.13 -5.56 -28.56
C THR A 112 8.73 -6.08 -28.29
N ALA A 113 7.77 -5.75 -29.18
CA ALA A 113 6.42 -6.30 -29.18
C ALA A 113 6.21 -7.22 -30.40
N SER A 114 5.43 -8.28 -30.23
CA SER A 114 5.03 -9.21 -31.30
C SER A 114 3.57 -9.64 -31.11
N GLY A 115 2.90 -10.07 -32.19
CA GLY A 115 1.47 -10.46 -32.15
C GLY A 115 0.49 -9.35 -32.54
N SER A 116 0.92 -8.39 -33.35
CA SER A 116 0.20 -7.15 -33.67
C SER A 116 -1.08 -7.29 -34.51
N ALA A 117 -1.43 -8.47 -35.03
CA ALA A 117 -2.59 -8.65 -35.89
C ALA A 117 -3.76 -9.29 -35.14
N ILE A 118 -4.94 -8.67 -35.21
CA ILE A 118 -6.22 -9.22 -34.79
C ILE A 118 -6.93 -9.73 -36.06
N PRO A 119 -7.03 -11.07 -36.25
CA PRO A 119 -7.68 -11.64 -37.42
C PRO A 119 -9.11 -11.13 -37.62
N GLU A 120 -9.61 -11.26 -38.85
CA GLU A 120 -11.01 -11.02 -39.14
C GLU A 120 -11.91 -11.90 -38.25
N GLY A 121 -12.98 -11.31 -37.71
CA GLY A 121 -13.92 -11.98 -36.81
C GLY A 121 -13.42 -12.23 -35.39
N ALA A 122 -12.13 -12.05 -35.09
CA ALA A 122 -11.61 -12.13 -33.73
C ALA A 122 -11.88 -10.85 -32.93
N SER A 123 -12.10 -10.93 -31.62
CA SER A 123 -12.23 -9.75 -30.75
C SER A 123 -11.00 -9.48 -29.91
N GLN A 124 -9.97 -10.33 -29.98
CA GLN A 124 -8.78 -10.25 -29.15
C GLN A 124 -7.51 -10.66 -29.88
N ALA A 125 -6.38 -10.06 -29.48
CA ALA A 125 -5.04 -10.55 -29.78
C ALA A 125 -4.12 -10.40 -28.56
N SER A 126 -3.13 -11.29 -28.46
CA SER A 126 -2.10 -11.25 -27.44
C SER A 126 -0.86 -10.58 -28.00
N ILE A 127 -0.46 -9.48 -27.40
CA ILE A 127 0.80 -8.81 -27.68
C ILE A 127 1.85 -9.28 -26.69
N VAL A 128 2.90 -9.91 -27.19
CA VAL A 128 4.01 -10.43 -26.39
C VAL A 128 5.13 -9.42 -26.38
N LEU A 129 5.41 -8.86 -25.20
CA LEU A 129 6.54 -7.98 -24.93
C LEU A 129 7.75 -8.82 -24.49
N THR A 130 8.91 -8.54 -25.05
CA THR A 130 10.17 -9.25 -24.75
C THR A 130 11.27 -8.25 -24.47
N ALA A 131 12.04 -8.44 -23.38
CA ALA A 131 13.19 -7.60 -23.05
C ALA A 131 14.51 -8.36 -23.26
N THR A 132 15.43 -7.74 -24.00
CA THR A 132 16.82 -8.21 -24.13
C THR A 132 17.56 -8.12 -22.78
N LYS A 133 18.72 -8.79 -22.67
CA LYS A 133 19.59 -8.69 -21.48
C LYS A 133 20.08 -7.24 -21.22
N SER A 134 20.22 -6.45 -22.27
CA SER A 134 20.67 -5.06 -22.22
C SER A 134 19.54 -4.04 -22.31
N ALA A 135 18.28 -4.48 -22.15
CA ALA A 135 17.14 -3.56 -22.18
C ALA A 135 17.29 -2.49 -21.08
N ALA A 136 16.86 -1.27 -21.39
CA ALA A 136 16.89 -0.16 -20.44
C ALA A 136 15.94 -0.47 -19.27
N LEU A 137 16.48 -0.52 -18.05
CA LEU A 137 15.71 -0.70 -16.81
C LEU A 137 14.92 0.57 -16.50
N GLY A 138 13.75 0.41 -15.88
CA GLY A 138 12.94 1.54 -15.45
C GLY A 138 11.47 1.44 -15.84
N GLY A 139 10.71 2.44 -15.43
CA GLY A 139 9.32 2.61 -15.85
C GLY A 139 9.24 3.31 -17.21
N ALA A 140 8.26 2.94 -18.03
CA ALA A 140 7.92 3.58 -19.28
C ALA A 140 6.40 3.50 -19.53
N THR A 141 5.90 4.31 -20.46
CA THR A 141 4.53 4.21 -20.96
C THR A 141 4.57 3.71 -22.39
N ALA A 142 3.99 2.53 -22.62
CA ALA A 142 3.81 1.98 -23.95
C ALA A 142 2.38 2.29 -24.42
N THR A 143 2.23 2.85 -25.62
CA THR A 143 0.93 3.18 -26.21
C THR A 143 0.57 2.13 -27.23
N PHE A 144 -0.54 1.42 -26.99
CA PHE A 144 -1.14 0.44 -27.89
C PHE A 144 -2.22 1.15 -28.69
N ALA A 145 -2.09 1.18 -30.02
CA ALA A 145 -3.00 1.90 -30.89
C ALA A 145 -3.52 1.00 -32.01
N LEU A 146 -4.81 1.13 -32.35
CA LEU A 146 -5.37 0.52 -33.54
C LEU A 146 -4.95 1.35 -34.76
N ASP A 147 -4.21 0.73 -35.67
CA ASP A 147 -3.66 1.40 -36.85
C ASP A 147 -4.76 2.01 -37.72
N GLY A 148 -4.57 3.25 -38.15
CA GLY A 148 -5.55 3.98 -38.97
C GLY A 148 -6.74 4.54 -38.20
N THR A 149 -6.73 4.49 -36.85
CA THR A 149 -7.79 5.01 -35.99
C THR A 149 -7.25 5.96 -34.91
N SER A 150 -8.13 6.62 -34.17
CA SER A 150 -7.77 7.37 -32.95
C SER A 150 -7.83 6.54 -31.67
N SER A 151 -8.17 5.25 -31.75
CA SER A 151 -8.30 4.40 -30.57
C SER A 151 -6.92 3.98 -30.06
N SER A 152 -6.62 4.31 -28.79
CA SER A 152 -5.36 3.98 -28.14
C SER A 152 -5.51 3.82 -26.64
N GLU A 153 -4.70 2.93 -26.05
CA GLU A 153 -4.57 2.77 -24.60
C GLU A 153 -3.12 2.82 -24.16
N ASN A 154 -2.90 3.30 -22.95
CA ASN A 154 -1.58 3.34 -22.33
C ASN A 154 -1.39 2.17 -21.38
N VAL A 155 -0.23 1.51 -21.48
CA VAL A 155 0.21 0.49 -20.54
C VAL A 155 1.44 1.00 -19.81
N HIS A 156 1.40 0.98 -18.48
CA HIS A 156 2.56 1.22 -17.63
C HIS A 156 3.47 -0.01 -17.67
N LEU A 157 4.65 0.16 -18.27
CA LEU A 157 5.65 -0.89 -18.43
C LEU A 157 6.78 -0.70 -17.42
N LEU A 158 7.05 -1.73 -16.62
CA LEU A 158 8.26 -1.83 -15.82
C LEU A 158 9.24 -2.81 -16.46
N VAL A 159 10.39 -2.32 -16.91
CA VAL A 159 11.52 -3.19 -17.29
C VAL A 159 12.39 -3.43 -16.06
N ALA A 160 12.43 -4.68 -15.61
CA ALA A 160 13.03 -5.07 -14.34
C ALA A 160 14.07 -6.20 -14.52
N ASP A 161 14.96 -6.35 -13.53
CA ASP A 161 15.71 -7.59 -13.35
C ASP A 161 14.87 -8.66 -12.63
N ALA A 162 15.52 -9.73 -12.21
CA ALA A 162 14.90 -10.79 -11.42
C ALA A 162 14.16 -10.22 -10.20
N SER A 163 13.00 -10.80 -9.91
CA SER A 163 12.20 -10.47 -8.74
C SER A 163 13.04 -10.61 -7.47
N GLY A 164 13.00 -9.61 -6.58
CA GLY A 164 13.78 -9.62 -5.35
C GLY A 164 15.26 -9.24 -5.49
N ALA A 165 15.76 -9.01 -6.72
CA ALA A 165 17.08 -8.44 -6.91
C ALA A 165 17.06 -6.92 -6.67
N PHE A 166 18.22 -6.36 -6.31
CA PHE A 166 18.37 -4.90 -6.18
C PHE A 166 18.07 -4.17 -7.49
N ASP A 167 17.34 -3.07 -7.38
CA ASP A 167 17.15 -2.15 -8.48
C ASP A 167 18.35 -1.22 -8.60
N THR A 168 19.29 -1.59 -9.48
CA THR A 168 20.51 -0.83 -9.74
C THR A 168 20.31 0.56 -10.34
N THR A 169 19.08 0.97 -10.67
CA THR A 169 18.73 2.35 -11.05
C THR A 169 18.50 3.28 -9.85
N PHE A 170 18.55 2.75 -8.63
CA PHE A 170 18.39 3.52 -7.39
C PHE A 170 19.71 3.71 -6.65
N GLY A 171 20.04 4.96 -6.33
CA GLY A 171 21.21 5.31 -5.55
C GLY A 171 22.49 4.69 -6.10
N ASP A 172 23.32 4.20 -5.19
CA ASP A 172 24.50 3.41 -5.51
C ASP A 172 24.11 1.93 -5.57
N HIS A 173 23.96 1.37 -6.77
CA HIS A 173 23.68 -0.05 -7.01
C HIS A 173 22.48 -0.63 -6.24
N GLY A 174 21.40 0.14 -6.10
CA GLY A 174 20.15 -0.28 -5.46
C GLY A 174 19.98 0.13 -4.02
N PHE A 175 20.88 0.94 -3.48
CA PHE A 175 20.68 1.52 -2.16
C PHE A 175 21.23 2.94 -2.02
N VAL A 176 20.74 3.62 -1.00
CA VAL A 176 21.19 4.93 -0.55
C VAL A 176 21.64 4.79 0.90
N LYS A 177 22.74 5.48 1.22
CA LYS A 177 23.27 5.57 2.58
C LYS A 177 23.24 7.03 3.03
N ASP A 178 22.75 7.28 4.25
CA ASP A 178 22.84 8.56 4.94
C ASP A 178 23.68 8.39 6.21
N ASP A 179 24.96 8.79 6.11
CA ASP A 179 25.90 8.86 7.23
C ASP A 179 26.42 10.28 7.48
N ALA A 180 25.81 11.29 6.83
CA ALA A 180 26.26 12.68 6.91
C ALA A 180 26.17 13.27 8.34
N ARG A 181 25.46 12.60 9.26
CA ARG A 181 25.32 12.96 10.67
C ARG A 181 25.97 11.96 11.63
N GLY A 182 26.82 11.09 11.09
CA GLY A 182 27.49 10.02 11.82
C GLY A 182 26.96 8.64 11.47
N THR A 183 27.54 7.64 12.12
CA THR A 183 27.37 6.23 11.77
C THR A 183 26.19 5.55 12.48
N ARG A 184 25.39 6.32 13.22
CA ARG A 184 24.43 5.81 14.22
C ARG A 184 22.98 6.27 13.97
N SER A 185 22.70 6.87 12.82
CA SER A 185 21.34 7.23 12.41
C SER A 185 20.54 6.01 11.96
N ILE A 186 19.22 6.05 12.12
CA ILE A 186 18.29 4.97 11.73
C ILE A 186 17.07 5.58 11.05
N PHE A 187 16.55 4.93 10.01
CA PHE A 187 15.21 5.21 9.48
C PHE A 187 14.19 4.20 10.01
N TYR A 188 13.14 4.67 10.68
CA TYR A 188 12.03 3.86 11.19
C TYR A 188 10.76 3.97 10.35
N GLY A 189 10.62 5.02 9.53
CA GLY A 189 9.46 5.24 8.68
C GLY A 189 9.85 5.62 7.24
N LEU A 190 9.04 5.18 6.28
CA LEU A 190 9.16 5.49 4.86
C LEU A 190 7.79 5.88 4.29
N ALA A 191 7.79 6.86 3.40
CA ALA A 191 6.66 7.16 2.54
C ALA A 191 7.16 7.57 1.15
N VAL A 192 6.35 7.30 0.13
CA VAL A 192 6.64 7.66 -1.26
C VAL A 192 5.54 8.58 -1.80
N ALA A 193 5.95 9.65 -2.47
CA ALA A 193 5.04 10.57 -3.16
C ALA A 193 4.69 10.06 -4.57
N ALA A 194 3.63 10.60 -5.17
CA ALA A 194 3.18 10.20 -6.51
C ALA A 194 4.23 10.47 -7.61
N ASP A 195 5.13 11.44 -7.40
CA ASP A 195 6.26 11.73 -8.30
C ASP A 195 7.48 10.81 -8.09
N GLY A 196 7.34 9.80 -7.22
CA GLY A 196 8.37 8.82 -6.90
C GLY A 196 9.37 9.28 -5.84
N LYS A 197 9.31 10.52 -5.35
CA LYS A 197 10.19 10.98 -4.25
C LYS A 197 9.92 10.19 -2.97
N VAL A 198 10.99 9.92 -2.22
CA VAL A 198 10.95 9.13 -1.00
C VAL A 198 11.22 10.04 0.19
N VAL A 199 10.38 10.00 1.23
CA VAL A 199 10.62 10.64 2.51
C VAL A 199 10.88 9.56 3.55
N ALA A 200 12.00 9.69 4.27
CA ALA A 200 12.40 8.79 5.33
C ALA A 200 12.45 9.53 6.67
N GLY A 201 11.92 8.90 7.72
CA GLY A 201 11.88 9.43 9.08
C GLY A 201 12.58 8.49 10.06
N GLY A 202 13.23 9.03 11.08
CA GLY A 202 13.85 8.24 12.15
C GLY A 202 14.58 9.09 13.20
N ILE A 203 15.74 8.61 13.63
CA ILE A 203 16.60 9.26 14.64
C ILE A 203 17.96 9.64 14.04
N ALA A 204 18.44 10.83 14.40
CA ALA A 204 19.70 11.36 13.88
C ALA A 204 20.94 10.66 14.47
N ASN A 205 20.88 10.22 15.72
CA ASN A 205 21.98 9.56 16.41
C ASN A 205 21.45 8.70 17.57
N THR A 206 21.86 7.43 17.64
CA THR A 206 21.49 6.51 18.73
C THR A 206 22.52 6.46 19.87
N ASP A 207 23.46 7.42 19.95
CA ASP A 207 24.41 7.50 21.04
C ASP A 207 23.73 7.77 22.39
N PRO A 208 23.79 6.86 23.39
CA PRO A 208 23.20 7.12 24.69
C PRO A 208 23.81 8.34 25.41
N LEU A 209 25.04 8.74 25.06
CA LEU A 209 25.72 9.91 25.62
C LEU A 209 25.40 11.20 24.87
N SER A 210 24.85 11.10 23.66
CA SER A 210 24.45 12.23 22.83
C SER A 210 23.29 11.80 21.91
N PRO A 211 22.14 11.42 22.49
CA PRO A 211 21.02 10.91 21.68
C PRO A 211 20.59 12.04 20.77
N GLY A 212 20.46 11.72 19.49
CA GLY A 212 20.01 12.65 18.48
C GLY A 212 18.54 12.98 18.66
N GLY A 213 18.08 13.92 17.84
CA GLY A 213 16.66 14.21 17.69
C GLY A 213 16.05 13.56 16.46
N TRP A 214 14.87 14.06 16.14
CA TRP A 214 14.11 13.67 14.96
C TRP A 214 14.92 13.89 13.68
N LEU A 215 14.93 12.87 12.84
CA LEU A 215 15.51 12.90 11.50
C LEU A 215 14.40 12.74 10.48
N VAL A 216 14.29 13.68 9.54
CA VAL A 216 13.50 13.50 8.31
C VAL A 216 14.33 13.92 7.11
N ARG A 217 14.34 13.09 6.07
CA ARG A 217 15.08 13.29 4.81
C ARG A 217 14.16 13.06 3.62
N ARG A 218 14.47 13.72 2.50
CA ARG A 218 13.84 13.43 1.21
C ARG A 218 14.88 13.06 0.17
N PHE A 219 14.52 12.09 -0.65
CA PHE A 219 15.31 11.59 -1.77
C PHE A 219 14.48 11.68 -3.04
N SER A 220 15.13 11.95 -4.16
CA SER A 220 14.54 11.87 -5.49
C SER A 220 14.07 10.45 -5.81
N ALA A 221 13.30 10.30 -6.90
CA ALA A 221 12.86 8.99 -7.37
C ALA A 221 14.02 8.04 -7.74
N SER A 222 15.22 8.55 -8.02
CA SER A 222 16.43 7.75 -8.25
C SER A 222 17.31 7.62 -7.01
N GLY A 223 16.90 8.13 -5.84
CA GLY A 223 17.62 7.97 -4.58
C GLY A 223 18.64 9.07 -4.25
N ALA A 224 18.84 10.07 -5.12
CA ALA A 224 19.67 11.22 -4.76
C ALA A 224 19.05 12.03 -3.60
N LEU A 225 19.83 12.32 -2.56
CA LEU A 225 19.43 13.12 -1.40
C LEU A 225 19.13 14.56 -1.80
N GLU A 226 17.96 15.08 -1.39
CA GLU A 226 17.58 16.47 -1.60
C GLU A 226 18.01 17.33 -0.40
N THR A 227 19.21 17.91 -0.46
CA THR A 227 19.81 18.66 0.66
C THR A 227 19.06 19.93 1.06
N ALA A 228 18.28 20.52 0.13
CA ALA A 228 17.42 21.66 0.41
C ALA A 228 16.20 21.29 1.28
N PHE A 229 15.81 20.01 1.32
CA PHE A 229 14.79 19.52 2.23
C PHE A 229 15.42 19.28 3.62
N ALA A 230 15.39 20.31 4.47
CA ALA A 230 16.06 20.32 5.77
C ALA A 230 15.14 20.89 6.87
N PRO A 231 14.10 20.15 7.28
CA PRO A 231 13.17 20.62 8.31
C PRO A 231 13.89 20.84 9.64
N THR A 232 13.52 21.92 10.34
CA THR A 232 13.87 22.12 11.76
C THR A 232 12.88 21.35 12.63
N LEU A 233 13.37 20.32 13.32
CA LEU A 233 12.55 19.34 14.05
C LEU A 233 12.94 19.27 15.53
N PRO A 234 12.15 18.58 16.38
CA PRO A 234 12.54 18.31 17.76
C PRO A 234 13.95 17.72 17.87
N THR A 235 14.72 18.22 18.82
CA THR A 235 16.13 17.84 19.01
C THR A 235 16.32 16.62 19.89
N ASP A 236 15.23 16.01 20.36
CA ASP A 236 15.20 14.81 21.17
C ASP A 236 14.16 13.80 20.64
N GLY A 237 14.27 12.56 21.11
CA GLY A 237 13.42 11.46 20.69
C GLY A 237 13.57 11.13 19.20
N GLU A 238 12.53 10.56 18.60
CA GLU A 238 12.62 10.01 17.24
C GLU A 238 11.29 10.04 16.49
N VAL A 239 11.39 10.04 15.16
CA VAL A 239 10.26 9.80 14.25
C VAL A 239 10.08 8.30 14.06
N ARG A 240 8.85 7.81 14.16
CA ARG A 240 8.50 6.40 13.95
C ARG A 240 7.72 6.16 12.67
N ALA A 241 6.87 7.10 12.24
CA ALA A 241 6.12 6.96 11.00
C ALA A 241 6.03 8.26 10.21
N VAL A 242 5.84 8.09 8.90
CA VAL A 242 5.74 9.15 7.90
C VAL A 242 4.56 8.83 7.00
N ALA A 243 3.71 9.81 6.72
CA ALA A 243 2.69 9.74 5.68
C ALA A 243 2.78 10.95 4.75
N ILE A 244 2.41 10.75 3.48
CA ILE A 244 2.33 11.78 2.46
C ILE A 244 0.97 11.66 1.80
N ASP A 245 0.27 12.79 1.59
CA ASP A 245 -0.98 12.80 0.84
C ASP A 245 -0.79 13.15 -0.64
N ALA A 246 -1.89 13.12 -1.40
CA ALA A 246 -1.88 13.46 -2.83
C ALA A 246 -1.48 14.92 -3.12
N ALA A 247 -1.59 15.82 -2.14
CA ALA A 247 -1.13 17.21 -2.25
C ALA A 247 0.37 17.37 -1.92
N GLY A 248 1.06 16.29 -1.53
CA GLY A 248 2.47 16.31 -1.14
C GLY A 248 2.72 16.88 0.25
N ARG A 249 1.69 16.99 1.09
CA ARG A 249 1.83 17.34 2.51
C ARG A 249 2.35 16.13 3.26
N ILE A 250 3.33 16.36 4.13
CA ILE A 250 4.03 15.28 4.84
C ILE A 250 3.66 15.39 6.31
N VAL A 251 3.21 14.31 6.93
CA VAL A 251 3.02 14.25 8.38
C VAL A 251 3.95 13.19 8.95
N VAL A 252 4.66 13.55 10.01
CA VAL A 252 5.50 12.64 10.78
C VAL A 252 5.00 12.54 12.21
N VAL A 253 5.11 11.35 12.79
CA VAL A 253 4.77 11.09 14.18
C VAL A 253 5.89 10.33 14.87
N GLY A 254 6.05 10.58 16.16
CA GLY A 254 6.97 9.83 17.01
C GLY A 254 6.88 10.30 18.45
N ALA A 255 8.02 10.30 19.13
CA ALA A 255 8.14 10.69 20.53
C ALA A 255 9.12 11.86 20.67
N SER A 256 8.77 12.88 21.47
CA SER A 256 9.69 13.96 21.87
C SER A 256 9.29 14.48 23.24
N SER A 257 10.15 15.22 23.95
CA SER A 257 9.88 15.74 25.29
C SER A 257 9.57 17.22 25.25
N ALA A 258 8.63 17.69 26.08
CA ALA A 258 8.30 19.12 26.14
C ALA A 258 9.49 19.98 26.60
N GLN A 259 10.37 19.38 27.41
CA GLN A 259 11.62 19.96 27.90
C GLN A 259 12.53 18.82 28.37
N ALA A 260 13.82 19.10 28.54
CA ALA A 260 14.79 18.12 29.02
C ALA A 260 14.36 17.50 30.37
N GLY A 261 14.37 16.17 30.45
CA GLY A 261 13.97 15.41 31.65
C GLY A 261 12.46 15.18 31.82
N ALA A 262 11.62 15.75 30.95
CA ALA A 262 10.19 15.41 30.92
C ALA A 262 9.97 14.03 30.26
N PRO A 263 8.88 13.31 30.59
CA PRO A 263 8.53 12.09 29.88
C PRO A 263 8.25 12.40 28.40
N ALA A 264 8.67 11.49 27.52
CA ALA A 264 8.41 11.60 26.08
C ALA A 264 6.91 11.59 25.81
N GLN A 265 6.46 12.39 24.86
CA GLN A 265 5.05 12.52 24.48
C GLN A 265 4.89 12.26 22.98
N MET A 266 3.77 11.63 22.64
CA MET A 266 3.34 11.43 21.27
C MET A 266 3.21 12.79 20.59
N THR A 267 4.07 13.01 19.60
CA THR A 267 4.21 14.29 18.91
C THR A 267 3.94 14.09 17.42
N VAL A 268 3.21 15.02 16.82
CA VAL A 268 2.87 15.06 15.39
C VAL A 268 3.42 16.34 14.81
N VAL A 269 4.10 16.27 13.66
CA VAL A 269 4.57 17.44 12.92
C VAL A 269 4.11 17.32 11.48
N ARG A 270 3.43 18.36 10.97
CA ARG A 270 3.19 18.50 9.54
C ARG A 270 4.29 19.34 8.90
N LEU A 271 4.80 18.88 7.77
CA LEU A 271 5.71 19.59 6.90
C LEU A 271 5.01 19.91 5.59
N THR A 272 5.33 21.08 5.06
CA THR A 272 5.01 21.43 3.67
C THR A 272 5.77 20.52 2.69
N SER A 273 5.36 20.51 1.43
CA SER A 273 6.10 19.85 0.35
C SER A 273 7.49 20.44 0.13
N ALA A 274 7.85 21.57 0.74
CA ALA A 274 9.21 22.12 0.72
C ALA A 274 10.09 21.62 1.88
N GLY A 275 9.52 20.90 2.86
CA GLY A 275 10.25 20.45 4.04
C GLY A 275 10.37 21.51 5.14
N VAL A 276 9.45 22.48 5.16
CA VAL A 276 9.31 23.46 6.24
C VAL A 276 8.16 23.03 7.14
N VAL A 277 8.32 23.17 8.46
CA VAL A 277 7.23 22.93 9.43
C VAL A 277 6.04 23.82 9.10
N ASP A 278 4.87 23.20 8.94
CA ASP A 278 3.63 23.91 8.67
C ASP A 278 3.01 24.43 9.98
N THR A 279 3.23 25.71 10.27
CA THR A 279 2.71 26.36 11.46
C THR A 279 1.19 26.57 11.43
N SER A 280 0.51 26.37 10.29
CA SER A 280 -0.95 26.41 10.23
C SER A 280 -1.59 25.15 10.83
N PHE A 281 -0.83 24.06 10.95
CA PHE A 281 -1.24 22.82 11.58
C PHE A 281 -0.98 22.89 13.09
N GLY A 282 -2.02 23.14 13.88
CA GLY A 282 -1.93 23.17 15.35
C GLY A 282 -0.95 24.21 15.93
N GLY A 283 -0.42 25.13 15.12
CA GLY A 283 0.63 26.08 15.52
C GLY A 283 2.07 25.55 15.38
N GLY A 284 2.27 24.35 14.81
CA GLY A 284 3.56 23.66 14.74
C GLY A 284 3.47 22.23 15.27
N PRO A 285 4.51 21.72 15.98
CA PRO A 285 4.46 20.40 16.61
C PRO A 285 3.27 20.26 17.58
N VAL A 286 2.45 19.23 17.38
CA VAL A 286 1.26 18.95 18.20
C VAL A 286 1.56 17.78 19.14
N ARG A 287 1.39 17.98 20.45
CA ARG A 287 1.48 16.92 21.47
C ARG A 287 0.07 16.49 21.83
N LEU A 288 -0.22 15.20 21.74
CA LEU A 288 -1.59 14.70 21.91
C LEU A 288 -2.05 14.64 23.38
N PHE A 289 -1.11 14.57 24.31
CA PHE A 289 -1.38 14.54 25.75
C PHE A 289 -0.61 15.66 26.44
N ALA A 290 -1.20 16.22 27.50
CA ALA A 290 -0.42 16.96 28.48
C ALA A 290 0.37 15.96 29.35
N VAL A 291 1.48 16.41 29.93
CA VAL A 291 2.30 15.57 30.83
C VAL A 291 1.48 15.02 32.00
N ALA A 292 0.50 15.77 32.51
CA ALA A 292 -0.37 15.33 33.59
C ALA A 292 -1.31 14.18 33.18
N ASP A 293 -1.68 14.07 31.90
CA ASP A 293 -2.59 13.05 31.38
C ASP A 293 -1.87 11.75 30.98
N ALA A 294 -0.55 11.83 30.77
CA ALA A 294 0.34 10.72 30.42
C ALA A 294 1.69 10.87 31.14
N PRO A 295 1.73 10.73 32.48
CA PRO A 295 2.92 11.04 33.29
C PRO A 295 4.08 10.06 33.08
N ALA A 296 3.81 8.83 32.60
CA ALA A 296 4.85 7.89 32.19
C ALA A 296 5.24 8.01 30.70
N GLY A 297 4.56 8.88 29.96
CA GLY A 297 4.86 9.18 28.56
C GLY A 297 3.92 8.51 27.55
N SER A 298 4.13 8.86 26.29
CA SER A 298 3.42 8.30 25.14
C SER A 298 4.29 8.36 23.88
N GLU A 299 4.05 7.43 22.95
CA GLU A 299 4.82 7.28 21.72
C GLU A 299 3.89 7.01 20.54
N GLY A 300 4.05 7.76 19.45
CA GLY A 300 3.29 7.52 18.23
C GLY A 300 4.04 6.59 17.28
N PHE A 301 3.33 5.64 16.69
CA PHE A 301 3.89 4.61 15.80
C PHE A 301 3.21 4.54 14.44
N GLY A 302 1.98 5.04 14.31
CA GLY A 302 1.20 5.02 13.07
C GLY A 302 0.63 6.38 12.72
N VAL A 303 0.65 6.72 11.44
CA VAL A 303 0.01 7.92 10.91
C VAL A 303 -0.59 7.64 9.53
N ALA A 304 -1.78 8.16 9.26
CA ALA A 304 -2.43 8.06 7.95
C ALA A 304 -3.32 9.27 7.68
N PHE A 305 -3.51 9.61 6.40
CA PHE A 305 -4.50 10.60 5.99
C PHE A 305 -5.85 9.95 5.71
N GLN A 306 -6.93 10.67 6.02
CA GLN A 306 -8.28 10.37 5.53
C GLN A 306 -8.61 11.21 4.28
N PRO A 307 -9.60 10.77 3.47
CA PRO A 307 -10.01 11.50 2.26
C PRO A 307 -10.48 12.94 2.49
N ASP A 308 -10.94 13.26 3.70
CA ASP A 308 -11.36 14.60 4.11
C ASP A 308 -10.18 15.51 4.55
N GLY A 309 -8.94 15.01 4.45
CA GLY A 309 -7.74 15.72 4.88
C GLY A 309 -7.41 15.58 6.36
N ALA A 310 -8.25 14.92 7.17
CA ALA A 310 -7.93 14.63 8.55
C ALA A 310 -6.74 13.67 8.67
N VAL A 311 -6.02 13.77 9.79
CA VAL A 311 -4.86 12.95 10.11
C VAL A 311 -5.24 12.00 11.23
N LEU A 312 -5.08 10.71 10.98
CA LEU A 312 -5.18 9.64 11.96
C LEU A 312 -3.80 9.39 12.57
N VAL A 313 -3.77 9.19 13.89
CA VAL A 313 -2.55 8.88 14.63
C VAL A 313 -2.82 7.70 15.54
N ALA A 314 -1.90 6.75 15.59
CA ALA A 314 -1.93 5.68 16.57
C ALA A 314 -0.58 5.46 17.25
N GLY A 315 -0.64 4.86 18.43
CA GLY A 315 0.54 4.58 19.22
C GLY A 315 0.22 3.99 20.58
N VAL A 316 1.08 4.30 21.55
CA VAL A 316 1.02 3.81 22.92
C VAL A 316 1.00 4.97 23.90
N ARG A 317 0.22 4.80 24.97
CA ARG A 317 0.35 5.57 26.20
C ARG A 317 0.82 4.64 27.31
N HIS A 318 1.88 5.04 28.00
CA HIS A 318 2.38 4.28 29.14
C HIS A 318 1.54 4.60 30.37
N ASP A 319 0.91 3.57 30.93
CA ASP A 319 0.05 3.66 32.10
C ASP A 319 0.60 2.79 33.23
N VAL A 320 0.21 3.08 34.47
CA VAL A 320 0.62 2.27 35.63
C VAL A 320 -0.05 0.89 35.55
N GLY A 321 0.75 -0.14 35.34
CA GLY A 321 0.32 -1.55 35.32
C GLY A 321 0.31 -2.17 33.93
N SER A 322 -0.29 -1.51 32.93
CA SER A 322 -0.31 -1.98 31.54
C SER A 322 -0.45 -0.82 30.58
N ASP A 323 0.31 -0.85 29.50
CA ASP A 323 0.19 0.11 28.40
C ASP A 323 -1.22 0.10 27.78
N SER A 324 -1.59 1.26 27.22
CA SER A 324 -2.83 1.46 26.48
C SER A 324 -2.57 1.88 25.03
N GLY A 325 -3.32 1.31 24.10
CA GLY A 325 -3.30 1.71 22.70
C GLY A 325 -4.01 3.04 22.54
N VAL A 326 -3.47 3.92 21.70
CA VAL A 326 -4.04 5.23 21.43
C VAL A 326 -4.46 5.33 19.98
N VAL A 327 -5.65 5.89 19.73
CA VAL A 327 -6.07 6.37 18.41
C VAL A 327 -6.53 7.81 18.56
N ALA A 328 -6.02 8.71 17.73
CA ALA A 328 -6.47 10.09 17.68
C ALA A 328 -6.76 10.50 16.24
N ARG A 329 -7.73 11.42 16.10
CA ARG A 329 -8.05 12.07 14.84
C ARG A 329 -7.81 13.56 14.99
N LEU A 330 -6.93 14.10 14.16
CA LEU A 330 -6.68 15.53 14.03
C LEU A 330 -7.38 16.00 12.76
N THR A 331 -8.05 17.15 12.86
CA THR A 331 -8.57 17.88 11.69
C THR A 331 -7.44 18.26 10.73
N ASP A 332 -7.78 18.68 9.51
CA ASP A 332 -6.79 19.21 8.56
C ASP A 332 -6.04 20.45 9.10
N ALA A 333 -6.59 21.15 10.10
CA ALA A 333 -5.94 22.25 10.79
C ALA A 333 -5.06 21.80 11.98
N GLY A 334 -4.91 20.50 12.22
CA GLY A 334 -4.07 19.93 13.29
C GLY A 334 -4.63 20.03 14.70
N LYS A 335 -5.92 20.38 14.84
CA LYS A 335 -6.63 20.34 16.12
C LYS A 335 -7.27 18.97 16.32
N LEU A 336 -7.34 18.49 17.57
CA LEU A 336 -8.13 17.30 17.92
C LEU A 336 -9.57 17.46 17.43
N ASP A 337 -10.06 16.46 16.71
CA ASP A 337 -11.37 16.50 16.08
C ASP A 337 -12.48 16.24 17.12
N THR A 338 -13.33 17.24 17.34
CA THR A 338 -14.41 17.17 18.34
C THR A 338 -15.50 16.17 18.00
N THR A 339 -15.60 15.74 16.73
CA THR A 339 -16.55 14.71 16.27
C THR A 339 -16.08 13.30 16.60
N PHE A 340 -14.78 13.11 16.85
CA PHE A 340 -14.19 11.84 17.24
C PHE A 340 -13.91 11.83 18.74
N ASN A 341 -14.52 10.90 19.48
CA ASN A 341 -14.30 10.71 20.91
C ASN A 341 -14.35 12.03 21.71
N SER A 342 -15.27 12.94 21.33
CA SER A 342 -15.43 14.27 21.94
C SER A 342 -14.15 15.12 21.98
N GLY A 343 -13.29 15.03 20.95
CA GLY A 343 -12.07 15.83 20.87
C GLY A 343 -10.93 15.34 21.75
N LYS A 344 -10.96 14.08 22.18
CA LYS A 344 -9.90 13.45 22.98
C LYS A 344 -9.30 12.26 22.24
N PRO A 345 -7.99 11.97 22.41
CA PRO A 345 -7.44 10.69 22.01
C PRO A 345 -8.24 9.54 22.64
N LEU A 346 -8.61 8.56 21.83
CA LEU A 346 -9.24 7.33 22.28
C LEU A 346 -8.16 6.43 22.89
N VAL A 347 -8.37 5.98 24.12
CA VAL A 347 -7.45 5.12 24.86
C VAL A 347 -8.08 3.75 25.02
N VAL A 348 -7.37 2.70 24.60
CA VAL A 348 -7.80 1.31 24.66
C VAL A 348 -6.84 0.55 25.58
N THR A 349 -7.29 0.23 26.79
CA THR A 349 -6.45 -0.40 27.82
C THR A 349 -5.97 -1.79 27.39
N GLY A 350 -4.73 -2.15 27.74
CA GLY A 350 -4.17 -3.48 27.46
C GLY A 350 -3.78 -3.69 26.00
N HIS A 351 -3.55 -2.60 25.27
CA HIS A 351 -3.19 -2.60 23.86
C HIS A 351 -1.92 -1.78 23.62
N SER A 352 -1.27 -2.05 22.49
CA SER A 352 -0.20 -1.23 21.93
C SER A 352 -0.40 -1.20 20.42
N PHE A 353 -0.65 -0.01 19.84
CA PHE A 353 -0.87 0.13 18.41
C PHE A 353 0.40 0.58 17.69
N VAL A 354 0.71 -0.09 16.58
CA VAL A 354 1.87 0.19 15.73
C VAL A 354 1.48 0.76 14.37
N GLY A 355 0.18 0.76 14.04
CA GLY A 355 -0.31 1.33 12.80
C GLY A 355 -1.78 1.72 12.84
N VAL A 356 -2.18 2.58 11.91
CA VAL A 356 -3.55 3.05 11.73
C VAL A 356 -3.83 3.23 10.25
N ALA A 357 -5.07 2.98 9.84
CA ALA A 357 -5.53 3.20 8.48
C ALA A 357 -7.00 3.65 8.46
N PRO A 358 -7.41 4.45 7.46
CA PRO A 358 -8.82 4.64 7.16
C PRO A 358 -9.49 3.30 6.82
N GLY A 359 -10.64 3.05 7.43
CA GLY A 359 -11.56 2.00 7.03
C GLY A 359 -12.58 2.49 6.00
N THR A 360 -13.66 1.74 5.81
CA THR A 360 -14.77 2.11 4.93
C THR A 360 -15.75 3.04 5.65
N ASN A 361 -16.42 3.92 4.91
CA ASN A 361 -17.46 4.83 5.46
C ASN A 361 -16.98 5.68 6.66
N GLY A 362 -15.71 6.08 6.65
CA GLY A 362 -15.11 6.91 7.71
C GLY A 362 -14.73 6.16 8.99
N SER A 363 -14.86 4.83 9.04
CA SER A 363 -14.31 4.05 10.14
C SER A 363 -12.78 4.17 10.21
N ILE A 364 -12.24 3.85 11.37
CA ILE A 364 -10.81 3.93 11.66
C ILE A 364 -10.36 2.58 12.18
N VAL A 365 -9.31 2.04 11.57
CA VAL A 365 -8.75 0.75 11.94
C VAL A 365 -7.35 0.97 12.51
N ALA A 366 -7.05 0.39 13.67
CA ALA A 366 -5.72 0.41 14.28
C ALA A 366 -5.26 -1.02 14.57
N GLY A 367 -3.97 -1.30 14.32
CA GLY A 367 -3.38 -2.62 14.48
C GLY A 367 -2.17 -2.61 15.39
N GLY A 368 -1.94 -3.71 16.09
CA GLY A 368 -0.76 -3.93 16.93
C GLY A 368 -0.92 -5.14 17.84
N THR A 369 -0.66 -4.94 19.13
CA THR A 369 -0.66 -6.00 20.15
C THR A 369 -1.78 -5.78 21.17
N SER A 370 -2.43 -6.85 21.62
CA SER A 370 -3.29 -6.85 22.81
C SER A 370 -2.86 -7.91 23.83
N GLY A 371 -3.16 -7.63 25.10
CA GLY A 371 -2.96 -8.55 26.23
C GLY A 371 -1.50 -8.71 26.68
N SER A 372 -1.31 -9.14 27.92
CA SER A 372 0.02 -9.30 28.54
C SER A 372 0.85 -10.47 27.98
N GLY A 373 0.20 -11.48 27.39
CA GLY A 373 0.87 -12.59 26.70
C GLY A 373 1.21 -12.32 25.24
N GLY A 374 0.79 -11.16 24.70
CA GLY A 374 0.91 -10.79 23.30
C GLY A 374 -0.10 -11.53 22.42
N SER A 375 -0.88 -10.79 21.66
CA SER A 375 -1.65 -11.28 20.51
C SER A 375 -1.70 -10.17 19.50
N PHE A 376 -1.64 -10.50 18.21
CA PHE A 376 -2.01 -9.53 17.19
C PHE A 376 -3.44 -9.08 17.42
N SER A 377 -3.65 -7.77 17.38
CA SER A 377 -4.96 -7.15 17.54
C SER A 377 -5.18 -6.11 16.46
N VAL A 378 -6.38 -6.13 15.90
CA VAL A 378 -6.91 -5.09 15.02
C VAL A 378 -8.22 -4.61 15.62
N VAL A 379 -8.30 -3.32 15.92
CA VAL A 379 -9.53 -2.69 16.40
C VAL A 379 -10.13 -1.83 15.29
N SER A 380 -11.45 -1.89 15.16
CA SER A 380 -12.24 -1.00 14.29
C SER A 380 -13.10 -0.07 15.14
N ARG A 381 -13.06 1.21 14.80
CA ARG A 381 -13.84 2.28 15.42
C ARG A 381 -14.68 2.98 14.36
N THR A 382 -15.89 3.39 14.73
CA THR A 382 -16.70 4.26 13.87
C THR A 382 -16.02 5.63 13.70
N ALA A 383 -16.51 6.43 12.76
CA ALA A 383 -16.03 7.81 12.57
C ALA A 383 -16.13 8.68 13.85
N ALA A 384 -17.05 8.34 14.75
CA ALA A 384 -17.22 9.01 16.05
C ALA A 384 -16.36 8.41 17.18
N GLY A 385 -15.65 7.30 16.93
CA GLY A 385 -14.76 6.63 17.89
C GLY A 385 -15.40 5.53 18.72
N ALA A 386 -16.68 5.20 18.52
CA ALA A 386 -17.32 4.05 19.15
C ALA A 386 -16.77 2.73 18.56
N SER A 387 -16.87 1.61 19.28
CA SER A 387 -16.58 0.29 18.70
C SER A 387 -17.45 0.04 17.46
N ASP A 388 -16.85 -0.42 16.37
CA ASP A 388 -17.58 -0.90 15.20
C ASP A 388 -18.03 -2.35 15.42
N THR A 389 -19.29 -2.54 15.83
CA THR A 389 -19.83 -3.86 16.17
C THR A 389 -19.99 -4.80 14.98
N THR A 390 -19.74 -4.33 13.75
CA THR A 390 -19.75 -5.17 12.55
C THR A 390 -18.40 -5.81 12.26
N PHE A 391 -17.37 -5.44 13.03
CA PHE A 391 -16.00 -5.92 12.85
C PHE A 391 -15.60 -6.91 13.94
N GLY A 392 -15.16 -8.10 13.55
CA GLY A 392 -14.70 -9.13 14.48
C GLY A 392 -15.66 -9.35 15.66
N GLN A 393 -15.11 -9.46 16.86
CA GLN A 393 -15.86 -9.55 18.10
C GLN A 393 -16.01 -8.16 18.72
N ASN A 394 -17.15 -7.50 18.48
CA ASN A 394 -17.49 -6.18 19.03
C ASN A 394 -16.46 -5.07 18.72
N GLY A 395 -15.92 -5.04 17.50
CA GLY A 395 -14.95 -4.05 17.06
C GLY A 395 -13.49 -4.43 17.27
N GLU A 396 -13.21 -5.68 17.65
CA GLU A 396 -11.85 -6.18 17.78
C GLU A 396 -11.69 -7.55 17.12
N LEU A 397 -10.55 -7.72 16.45
CA LEU A 397 -10.06 -8.99 15.97
C LEU A 397 -8.71 -9.27 16.65
N ALA A 398 -8.68 -10.24 17.57
CA ALA A 398 -7.46 -10.72 18.21
C ALA A 398 -7.09 -12.11 17.68
N PHE A 399 -5.81 -12.30 17.38
CA PHE A 399 -5.29 -13.52 16.77
C PHE A 399 -3.80 -13.70 17.05
N GLY A 400 -3.26 -14.91 16.85
CA GLY A 400 -1.80 -15.12 16.98
C GLY A 400 -1.32 -14.95 18.41
N ILE A 401 -1.88 -15.76 19.31
CA ILE A 401 -1.48 -15.79 20.72
C ILE A 401 0.02 -16.10 20.81
N GLY A 402 0.73 -15.31 21.61
CA GLY A 402 2.17 -15.44 21.80
C GLY A 402 3.03 -14.63 20.83
N PHE A 403 2.46 -13.61 20.18
CA PHE A 403 3.16 -12.74 19.22
C PHE A 403 2.89 -11.25 19.49
N HIS A 404 3.88 -10.41 19.23
CA HIS A 404 3.77 -8.94 19.32
C HIS A 404 3.73 -8.34 17.91
N GLY A 405 2.75 -7.49 17.64
CA GLY A 405 2.65 -6.73 16.39
C GLY A 405 3.64 -5.57 16.37
N LEU A 406 4.56 -5.58 15.41
CA LEU A 406 5.56 -4.53 15.17
C LEU A 406 5.29 -3.74 13.88
N GLY A 407 4.56 -4.33 12.93
CA GLY A 407 4.11 -3.67 11.71
C GLY A 407 2.67 -4.00 11.37
N PHE A 408 1.99 -3.04 10.75
CA PHE A 408 0.59 -3.16 10.32
C PHE A 408 0.40 -2.52 8.94
N ALA A 409 -0.35 -3.21 8.07
CA ALA A 409 -0.82 -2.66 6.81
C ALA A 409 -2.26 -3.10 6.52
N ARG A 410 -3.01 -2.27 5.80
CA ARG A 410 -4.36 -2.55 5.32
C ARG A 410 -4.37 -2.54 3.79
N ALA A 411 -4.90 -3.58 3.19
CA ALA A 411 -5.12 -3.71 1.76
C ALA A 411 -6.45 -3.02 1.34
N ALA A 412 -6.56 -2.69 0.05
CA ALA A 412 -7.75 -2.03 -0.50
C ALA A 412 -9.03 -2.86 -0.37
N ASP A 413 -8.91 -4.19 -0.46
CA ASP A 413 -10.00 -5.15 -0.30
C ASP A 413 -10.48 -5.29 1.18
N GLY A 414 -9.82 -4.61 2.12
CA GLY A 414 -10.12 -4.67 3.54
C GLY A 414 -9.36 -5.76 4.31
N THR A 415 -8.45 -6.49 3.66
CA THR A 415 -7.52 -7.42 4.30
C THR A 415 -6.49 -6.65 5.14
N PHE A 416 -6.07 -7.22 6.27
CA PHE A 416 -5.06 -6.68 7.17
C PHE A 416 -3.84 -7.58 7.21
N ALA A 417 -2.65 -7.00 7.21
CA ALA A 417 -1.39 -7.70 7.42
C ALA A 417 -0.74 -7.19 8.71
N LEU A 418 -0.39 -8.09 9.61
CA LEU A 418 0.42 -7.80 10.79
C LEU A 418 1.69 -8.64 10.78
N VAL A 419 2.78 -8.04 11.22
CA VAL A 419 4.08 -8.70 11.31
C VAL A 419 4.72 -8.43 12.66
N GLY A 420 5.61 -9.31 13.10
CA GLY A 420 6.32 -9.12 14.35
C GLY A 420 7.14 -10.31 14.83
N ASP A 421 7.36 -10.35 16.14
CA ASP A 421 8.12 -11.38 16.85
C ASP A 421 7.24 -12.22 17.78
N SER A 422 7.82 -13.28 18.36
CA SER A 422 7.14 -14.11 19.34
C SER A 422 7.54 -13.77 20.78
N SER A 423 6.54 -13.67 21.65
CA SER A 423 6.72 -13.58 23.10
C SER A 423 7.21 -14.89 23.72
N ALA A 424 7.04 -16.03 23.01
CA ALA A 424 7.42 -17.36 23.49
C ALA A 424 8.83 -17.77 23.05
N SER A 425 9.33 -17.26 21.93
CA SER A 425 10.67 -17.58 21.42
C SER A 425 11.30 -16.40 20.69
N PRO A 426 12.51 -15.98 21.05
CA PRO A 426 13.19 -14.89 20.37
C PRO A 426 13.52 -15.23 18.90
N THR A 427 13.54 -16.50 18.51
CA THR A 427 13.95 -16.92 17.15
C THR A 427 12.79 -16.96 16.14
N LEU A 428 11.56 -16.67 16.58
CA LEU A 428 10.37 -16.76 15.73
C LEU A 428 9.92 -15.37 15.30
N TYR A 429 9.77 -15.20 14.00
CA TYR A 429 9.11 -14.06 13.39
C TYR A 429 7.88 -14.54 12.61
N THR A 430 6.87 -13.68 12.49
CA THR A 430 5.60 -14.08 11.90
C THR A 430 4.98 -12.98 11.06
N ALA A 431 4.18 -13.39 10.10
CA ALA A 431 3.25 -12.55 9.38
C ALA A 431 1.87 -13.19 9.42
N GLY A 432 0.86 -12.42 9.81
CA GLY A 432 -0.54 -12.82 9.86
C GLY A 432 -1.35 -11.97 8.91
N VAL A 433 -2.27 -12.60 8.19
CA VAL A 433 -3.27 -11.94 7.35
C VAL A 433 -4.63 -12.19 7.94
N ALA A 434 -5.47 -11.16 8.01
CA ALA A 434 -6.82 -11.31 8.49
C ALA A 434 -7.85 -10.44 7.75
N THR A 435 -9.13 -10.81 7.81
CA THR A 435 -10.24 -10.00 7.29
C THR A 435 -11.19 -9.58 8.40
N SER A 436 -12.06 -8.60 8.13
CA SER A 436 -13.08 -8.13 9.09
C SER A 436 -14.04 -9.21 9.56
N GLY A 437 -14.26 -10.24 8.74
CA GLY A 437 -15.06 -11.43 9.06
C GLY A 437 -14.31 -12.49 9.90
N GLY A 438 -13.07 -12.21 10.33
CA GLY A 438 -12.28 -13.08 11.18
C GLY A 438 -11.57 -14.23 10.47
N VAL A 439 -11.53 -14.24 9.12
CA VAL A 439 -10.71 -15.20 8.37
C VAL A 439 -9.25 -14.86 8.60
N GLN A 440 -8.42 -15.87 8.91
CA GLN A 440 -7.00 -15.68 9.25
C GLN A 440 -6.12 -16.67 8.49
N ALA A 441 -4.97 -16.19 8.01
CA ALA A 441 -3.91 -17.01 7.45
C ALA A 441 -2.55 -16.60 8.01
N TRP A 442 -1.62 -17.55 8.11
CA TRP A 442 -0.37 -17.39 8.85
C TRP A 442 0.83 -17.83 8.04
N VAL A 443 1.90 -17.04 8.12
CA VAL A 443 3.25 -17.49 7.82
C VAL A 443 4.07 -17.39 9.08
N ARG A 444 4.51 -18.55 9.56
CA ARG A 444 5.55 -18.63 10.58
C ARG A 444 6.88 -18.79 9.89
N GLY A 445 7.73 -17.79 10.01
CA GLY A 445 9.14 -17.95 9.72
C GLY A 445 9.84 -18.48 10.97
N VAL A 446 10.43 -19.67 10.87
CA VAL A 446 11.41 -20.11 11.87
C VAL A 446 12.76 -19.57 11.41
N ALA A 447 13.40 -18.70 12.20
CA ALA A 447 14.81 -18.41 11.97
C ALA A 447 15.63 -19.64 12.37
N ASN A 448 16.46 -20.16 11.46
CA ASN A 448 17.44 -21.19 11.79
C ASN A 448 18.58 -20.55 12.59
N GLY A 449 18.51 -20.54 13.93
CA GLY A 449 19.60 -20.04 14.76
C GLY A 449 19.22 -19.70 16.20
N THR A 450 20.21 -19.21 16.97
CA THR A 450 20.05 -18.68 18.34
C THR A 450 20.14 -17.15 18.29
N GLY A 451 19.03 -16.42 18.47
CA GLY A 451 19.00 -14.96 18.47
C GLY A 451 17.61 -14.36 18.19
N ALA A 452 17.37 -13.11 18.62
CA ALA A 452 16.14 -12.34 18.34
C ALA A 452 15.89 -12.18 16.82
N SER A 453 14.70 -12.47 16.33
CA SER A 453 14.34 -12.31 14.91
C SER A 453 12.97 -11.69 14.80
N ALA A 454 12.83 -10.67 13.97
CA ALA A 454 11.61 -9.90 13.87
C ALA A 454 11.39 -9.38 12.45
N PHE A 455 10.13 -9.39 12.03
CA PHE A 455 9.66 -8.46 11.02
C PHE A 455 9.17 -7.18 11.70
N HIS A 456 9.55 -6.03 11.14
CA HIS A 456 9.19 -4.70 11.66
C HIS A 456 8.28 -3.95 10.69
N GLY A 457 8.62 -3.96 9.40
CA GLY A 457 7.85 -3.27 8.38
C GLY A 457 6.98 -4.24 7.58
N VAL A 458 5.77 -3.82 7.24
CA VAL A 458 4.90 -4.54 6.30
C VAL A 458 4.17 -3.55 5.40
N THR A 459 3.96 -3.94 4.15
CA THR A 459 3.18 -3.19 3.16
C THR A 459 2.45 -4.16 2.22
N VAL A 460 1.45 -3.66 1.50
CA VAL A 460 0.66 -4.44 0.54
C VAL A 460 0.84 -3.83 -0.85
N GLN A 461 1.13 -4.67 -1.84
CA GLN A 461 1.19 -4.30 -3.25
C GLN A 461 -0.23 -4.21 -3.84
N ASP A 462 -0.41 -3.50 -4.95
CA ASP A 462 -1.72 -3.31 -5.60
C ASP A 462 -2.37 -4.63 -6.05
N ASP A 463 -1.58 -5.67 -6.30
CA ASP A 463 -2.05 -7.01 -6.64
C ASP A 463 -2.43 -7.87 -5.43
N GLY A 464 -2.42 -7.28 -4.23
CA GLY A 464 -2.76 -7.92 -2.96
C GLY A 464 -1.62 -8.73 -2.33
N LYS A 465 -0.44 -8.83 -2.96
CA LYS A 465 0.73 -9.45 -2.32
C LYS A 465 1.24 -8.59 -1.17
N ILE A 466 1.83 -9.24 -0.18
CA ILE A 466 2.28 -8.59 1.06
C ILE A 466 3.80 -8.68 1.13
N VAL A 467 4.46 -7.57 1.46
CA VAL A 467 5.91 -7.50 1.63
C VAL A 467 6.22 -7.21 3.09
N ALA A 468 6.99 -8.10 3.73
CA ALA A 468 7.46 -7.97 5.10
C ALA A 468 8.98 -7.78 5.13
N VAL A 469 9.48 -6.87 5.99
CA VAL A 469 10.90 -6.59 6.14
C VAL A 469 11.36 -6.67 7.58
N GLY A 470 12.59 -7.14 7.77
CA GLY A 470 13.14 -7.37 9.10
C GLY A 470 14.56 -7.88 9.06
N HIS A 471 14.98 -8.48 10.16
CA HIS A 471 16.32 -9.05 10.31
C HIS A 471 16.31 -10.25 11.28
N THR A 472 17.36 -11.07 11.21
CA THR A 472 17.62 -12.19 12.13
C THR A 472 18.88 -11.90 12.95
N ALA A 473 18.90 -12.16 14.26
CA ALA A 473 20.05 -11.81 15.13
C ALA A 473 21.15 -12.87 15.25
N VAL A 474 21.44 -13.66 14.21
CA VAL A 474 22.70 -14.43 14.26
C VAL A 474 23.88 -13.44 14.14
N MET A 475 25.01 -13.73 14.77
CA MET A 475 26.21 -12.87 14.71
C MET A 475 26.57 -12.60 13.25
N ASN A 476 26.24 -11.37 12.79
CA ASN A 476 26.05 -10.92 11.40
C ASN A 476 24.59 -10.94 10.91
N GLY A 477 23.73 -10.08 11.46
CA GLY A 477 22.29 -10.15 11.22
C GLY A 477 21.89 -9.93 9.76
N GLU A 478 21.30 -10.94 9.13
CA GLU A 478 20.84 -10.86 7.73
C GLU A 478 19.49 -10.15 7.63
N ALA A 479 19.51 -8.94 7.07
CA ALA A 479 18.32 -8.23 6.64
C ALA A 479 17.60 -8.99 5.53
N ARG A 480 16.27 -9.03 5.61
CA ARG A 480 15.44 -9.79 4.69
C ARG A 480 14.19 -9.03 4.28
N VAL A 481 13.79 -9.28 3.04
CA VAL A 481 12.53 -8.85 2.46
C VAL A 481 11.82 -10.10 1.99
N THR A 482 10.70 -10.43 2.62
CA THR A 482 9.91 -11.63 2.31
C THR A 482 8.60 -11.21 1.66
N ARG A 483 8.24 -11.86 0.55
CA ARG A 483 6.94 -11.64 -0.09
C ARG A 483 6.00 -12.81 0.15
N LEU A 484 4.75 -12.46 0.45
CA LEU A 484 3.64 -13.37 0.68
C LEU A 484 2.54 -13.09 -0.35
N LEU A 485 1.78 -14.12 -0.69
CA LEU A 485 0.53 -14.01 -1.43
C LEU A 485 -0.57 -13.42 -0.53
N SER A 486 -1.66 -12.94 -1.13
CA SER A 486 -2.81 -12.35 -0.42
C SER A 486 -3.49 -13.33 0.56
N ASN A 487 -3.38 -14.63 0.31
CA ASN A 487 -3.86 -15.69 1.20
C ASN A 487 -2.89 -15.98 2.37
N GLY A 488 -1.83 -15.19 2.50
CA GLY A 488 -0.79 -15.37 3.49
C GLY A 488 0.35 -16.28 3.05
N SER A 489 0.20 -17.30 2.19
CA SER A 489 1.32 -18.23 1.89
C SER A 489 2.53 -17.52 1.25
N VAL A 490 3.74 -18.06 1.45
CA VAL A 490 4.96 -17.50 0.84
C VAL A 490 4.85 -17.46 -0.68
N ASP A 491 5.24 -16.33 -1.29
CA ASP A 491 5.33 -16.21 -2.74
C ASP A 491 6.69 -16.75 -3.22
N GLU A 492 6.74 -18.04 -3.55
CA GLU A 492 7.95 -18.70 -4.03
C GLU A 492 8.51 -18.13 -5.35
N THR A 493 7.75 -17.28 -6.05
CA THR A 493 8.21 -16.60 -7.27
C THR A 493 9.05 -15.34 -6.99
N PHE A 494 9.09 -14.88 -5.75
CA PHE A 494 9.92 -13.75 -5.31
C PHE A 494 11.29 -14.24 -4.83
N ALA A 495 12.36 -13.66 -5.38
CA ALA A 495 13.74 -13.95 -4.95
C ALA A 495 14.03 -15.47 -4.87
N THR A 496 14.70 -15.91 -3.79
CA THR A 496 14.91 -17.33 -3.51
C THR A 496 13.90 -17.78 -2.45
N ALA A 497 12.99 -18.68 -2.81
CA ALA A 497 11.96 -19.22 -1.92
C ALA A 497 11.15 -18.12 -1.18
N GLY A 498 10.82 -17.03 -1.88
CA GLY A 498 10.03 -15.92 -1.36
C GLY A 498 10.78 -14.90 -0.51
N THR A 499 12.11 -15.01 -0.38
CA THR A 499 12.91 -14.08 0.44
C THR A 499 14.13 -13.55 -0.30
N ALA A 500 14.25 -12.22 -0.33
CA ALA A 500 15.46 -11.52 -0.73
C ALA A 500 16.30 -11.20 0.50
N PHE A 501 17.58 -11.55 0.47
CA PHE A 501 18.55 -11.20 1.50
C PHE A 501 19.26 -9.90 1.10
N ILE A 502 19.30 -8.94 2.01
CA ILE A 502 19.85 -7.61 1.76
C ILE A 502 21.31 -7.60 2.21
N GLU A 503 22.15 -8.10 1.31
CA GLU A 503 23.61 -8.04 1.38
C GLU A 503 24.09 -7.01 0.36
N PRO A 504 24.64 -5.84 0.77
CA PRO A 504 25.11 -4.86 -0.21
C PRO A 504 26.29 -5.43 -1.02
N PRO A 505 26.36 -5.16 -2.34
CA PRO A 505 27.47 -5.62 -3.17
C PRO A 505 28.84 -5.15 -2.61
N GLY A 506 29.79 -6.07 -2.44
CA GLY A 506 31.17 -5.76 -1.99
C GLY A 506 31.49 -5.96 -0.50
N SER A 507 30.61 -6.59 0.29
CA SER A 507 30.75 -6.75 1.75
C SER A 507 31.58 -7.98 2.18
N ALA A 508 32.86 -8.07 1.79
CA ALA A 508 33.79 -9.03 2.42
C ALA A 508 34.09 -8.75 3.92
N ASN A 509 33.39 -7.80 4.56
CA ASN A 509 33.70 -7.30 5.91
C ASN A 509 32.50 -7.27 6.90
N GLY A 510 31.36 -7.92 6.63
CA GLY A 510 30.29 -8.09 7.63
C GLY A 510 29.64 -6.80 8.15
N ILE A 511 28.99 -6.01 7.28
CA ILE A 511 28.18 -4.87 7.71
C ILE A 511 26.74 -5.34 7.94
N ASP A 512 26.29 -5.37 9.19
CA ASP A 512 24.95 -5.80 9.57
C ASP A 512 23.89 -4.78 9.15
N VAL A 513 22.77 -5.27 8.61
CA VAL A 513 21.64 -4.43 8.20
C VAL A 513 20.42 -4.82 9.02
N SER A 514 19.73 -3.82 9.56
CA SER A 514 18.42 -4.00 10.20
C SER A 514 17.40 -3.19 9.43
N LEU A 515 16.32 -3.83 8.98
CA LEU A 515 15.21 -3.17 8.29
C LEU A 515 14.05 -2.96 9.25
N TYR A 516 13.48 -1.75 9.21
CA TYR A 516 12.36 -1.33 10.07
C TYR A 516 11.14 -0.88 9.29
N ALA A 517 11.33 -0.34 8.08
CA ALA A 517 10.26 0.23 7.27
C ALA A 517 10.25 -0.35 5.86
N THR A 518 9.05 -0.48 5.28
CA THR A 518 8.87 -0.85 3.87
C THR A 518 7.68 -0.11 3.26
N THR A 519 7.78 0.19 1.97
CA THR A 519 6.69 0.76 1.17
C THR A 519 6.86 0.34 -0.30
N VAL A 520 5.83 0.53 -1.11
CA VAL A 520 5.82 0.15 -2.54
C VAL A 520 5.63 1.41 -3.38
N GLN A 521 6.44 1.57 -4.42
CA GLN A 521 6.24 2.62 -5.42
C GLN A 521 5.07 2.26 -6.34
N VAL A 522 4.47 3.26 -7.00
CA VAL A 522 3.32 3.07 -7.92
C VAL A 522 3.58 2.08 -9.06
N ASP A 523 4.85 1.88 -9.45
CA ASP A 523 5.23 0.90 -10.47
C ASP A 523 5.57 -0.48 -9.89
N GLY A 524 5.30 -0.69 -8.60
CA GLY A 524 5.47 -1.97 -7.92
C GLY A 524 6.87 -2.18 -7.30
N ARG A 525 7.84 -1.30 -7.54
CA ARG A 525 9.16 -1.42 -6.87
C ARG A 525 9.03 -1.33 -5.36
N ILE A 526 9.81 -2.15 -4.66
CA ILE A 526 9.78 -2.26 -3.20
C ILE A 526 10.89 -1.39 -2.63
N LEU A 527 10.56 -0.54 -1.66
CA LEU A 527 11.52 0.22 -0.86
C LEU A 527 11.58 -0.35 0.56
N ALA A 528 12.77 -0.54 1.08
CA ALA A 528 13.00 -0.94 2.47
C ALA A 528 14.03 -0.03 3.13
N ALA A 529 13.85 0.33 4.39
CA ALA A 529 14.80 1.18 5.11
C ALA A 529 15.07 0.73 6.53
N GLY A 530 16.21 1.20 7.04
CA GLY A 530 16.62 0.97 8.41
C GLY A 530 18.02 1.48 8.70
N ALA A 531 18.80 0.65 9.37
CA ALA A 531 20.16 0.97 9.83
C ALA A 531 21.19 0.02 9.25
N ARG A 532 22.40 0.52 9.07
CA ARG A 532 23.61 -0.27 8.86
C ARG A 532 24.50 -0.14 10.08
N ALA A 533 24.95 -1.26 10.64
CA ALA A 533 25.82 -1.26 11.80
C ALA A 533 27.06 -0.40 11.53
N ASN A 534 27.25 0.62 12.36
CA ASN A 534 28.34 1.60 12.24
C ASN A 534 28.44 2.28 10.87
N ALA A 535 27.35 2.38 10.11
CA ALA A 535 27.34 2.99 8.78
C ALA A 535 26.07 3.81 8.49
N GLY A 536 25.37 4.27 9.52
CA GLY A 536 24.26 5.20 9.39
C GLY A 536 22.98 4.56 8.85
N ALA A 537 22.06 5.41 8.39
CA ALA A 537 20.75 4.97 7.92
C ALA A 537 20.82 4.58 6.44
N ALA A 538 19.95 3.68 5.99
CA ALA A 538 19.94 3.25 4.59
C ALA A 538 18.53 3.02 4.05
N ILE A 539 18.41 3.16 2.73
CA ILE A 539 17.22 2.83 1.94
C ILE A 539 17.66 1.91 0.80
N TYR A 540 16.98 0.79 0.61
CA TYR A 540 17.20 -0.18 -0.44
C TYR A 540 15.99 -0.17 -1.38
N ARG A 541 16.23 -0.34 -2.69
CA ARG A 541 15.17 -0.56 -3.67
C ARG A 541 15.34 -1.89 -4.37
N ILE A 542 14.24 -2.62 -4.48
CA ILE A 542 14.18 -4.02 -4.91
C ILE A 542 13.11 -4.17 -5.99
N TRP A 543 13.39 -5.01 -6.98
CA TRP A 543 12.43 -5.35 -8.04
C TRP A 543 11.27 -6.22 -7.53
N PRO A 544 10.03 -5.99 -8.01
CA PRO A 544 8.90 -6.85 -7.71
C PRO A 544 8.96 -8.19 -8.45
#